data_AF-A0A2C6BUC2-F1
#
_entry.id   AF-A0A2C6BUC2-F1
#
_cell.length_a   1.000
_cell.length_b   1.000
_cell.length_c   1.000
_cell.angle_alpha   90.00
_cell.angle_beta   90.00
_cell.angle_gamma   90.00
#
_symmetry.space_group_name_H-M   'P 1'
#
loop_
_entity.id
_entity.type
_entity.pdbx_description
1 polymer ?
#
loop_
_entity_poly.entity_id
_entity_poly.type
_entity_poly.pdbx_seq_one_letter_code
_entity_poly.pdbx_strand_id
1 'polypeptide(L)'
;MADEYKISWANLQFIEKSLSNLSSSIDYVDSRVNQVDNNVKIVYDKVEELANEFREYVEMQTLANRKAEAKLNLSSIRDKLKDKFGHYDVVRRTATGILQANDLAIVKKELISSITEKQMIETPDYWLTPCLVALAAWINDDKELAERALAEGIRRNDEKTSLFFGLICRRIERESSSLKWLARYLEVQDEEKLDRKAVIVLDAFASGLLGNDTENFVYKQIQKWMSNLEVKPGFTERQLDNWKNAINSKRVPLQKGLYPYLEKYSHTWSNLEGILEGANLNNDLYEYFRGIFSKKEETRTLKNELDKILDSLVTEFDEEELPLKREEQFEELVVKYNGSERRANAQMALEKNVYNDYRDFMQLLTDASMNPENSKSSIITQKFATALSRNNIVTAFNDVTAQNRINVPYEIEINVDTFNDKTQNGEDEEEILKRFEDTVEQEKQVVLSQTKLSMFEQYSLWAGIAIGAYALIKTIMDGSFAFILFIVAVGMILYHFSAKSKIQKIIQKTIESYSQKLESGKQIIRATIAEIVDFRIEFSEKDAESKKVLDFLEQIKPEEYIRRITSGERKII
;
A
#
# COMPACT_ATOMS: atom_id res chain seq x y z
N MET A 1 -0.85 45.77 88.46
CA MET A 1 -1.06 46.71 87.35
C MET A 1 -1.12 45.88 86.08
N ALA A 2 -2.32 45.43 85.73
CA ALA A 2 -2.61 44.79 84.45
C ALA A 2 -3.69 45.68 83.83
N ASP A 3 -3.28 46.56 82.93
CA ASP A 3 -4.21 47.44 82.22
C ASP A 3 -5.02 46.59 81.22
N GLU A 4 -6.30 46.44 81.55
CA GLU A 4 -7.34 45.83 80.73
C GLU A 4 -7.51 46.60 79.40
N TYR A 5 -7.13 45.98 78.29
CA TYR A 5 -7.50 46.44 76.96
C TYR A 5 -9.00 46.19 76.73
N LYS A 6 -9.84 47.17 77.05
CA LYS A 6 -11.26 47.18 76.66
C LYS A 6 -11.39 47.56 75.18
N ILE A 7 -11.61 46.59 74.32
CA ILE A 7 -12.00 46.81 72.93
C ILE A 7 -13.47 47.29 72.93
N SER A 8 -13.72 48.51 72.45
CA SER A 8 -15.09 49.06 72.37
C SER A 8 -15.88 48.39 71.22
N TRP A 9 -17.20 48.30 71.36
CA TRP A 9 -18.10 47.70 70.36
C TRP A 9 -17.98 48.37 68.98
N ALA A 10 -17.68 49.68 68.94
CA ALA A 10 -17.42 50.42 67.71
C ALA A 10 -16.13 49.98 67.00
N ASN A 11 -15.09 49.58 67.76
CA ASN A 11 -13.85 49.03 67.18
C ASN A 11 -14.07 47.63 66.59
N LEU A 12 -14.90 46.79 67.23
CA LEU A 12 -15.27 45.47 66.71
C LEU A 12 -16.09 45.58 65.42
N GLN A 13 -17.05 46.51 65.33
CA GLN A 13 -17.79 46.79 64.09
C GLN A 13 -16.90 47.33 62.97
N PHE A 14 -15.91 48.16 63.29
CA PHE A 14 -14.96 48.68 62.30
C PHE A 14 -14.05 47.58 61.76
N ILE A 15 -13.59 46.69 62.64
CA ILE A 15 -12.82 45.49 62.27
C ILE A 15 -13.68 44.54 61.43
N GLU A 16 -14.92 44.27 61.82
CA GLU A 16 -15.86 43.41 61.08
C GLU A 16 -16.14 43.97 59.67
N LYS A 17 -16.38 45.27 59.56
CA LYS A 17 -16.59 45.95 58.27
C LYS A 17 -15.32 45.93 57.42
N SER A 18 -14.16 46.10 58.02
CA SER A 18 -12.87 46.00 57.33
C SER A 18 -12.59 44.57 56.86
N LEU A 19 -12.92 43.56 57.69
CA LEU A 19 -12.80 42.14 57.35
C LEU A 19 -13.77 41.74 56.24
N SER A 20 -15.00 42.25 56.28
CA SER A 20 -16.01 42.05 55.24
C SER A 20 -15.58 42.68 53.91
N ASN A 21 -15.07 43.92 53.95
CA ASN A 21 -14.51 44.57 52.76
C ASN A 21 -13.28 43.83 52.22
N LEU A 22 -12.44 43.28 53.11
CA LEU A 22 -11.28 42.48 52.73
C LEU A 22 -11.71 41.14 52.11
N SER A 23 -12.74 40.48 52.67
CA SER A 23 -13.34 39.26 52.13
C SER A 23 -13.92 39.52 50.73
N SER A 24 -14.69 40.60 50.56
CA SER A 24 -15.24 40.96 49.25
C SER A 24 -14.14 41.34 48.24
N SER A 25 -13.04 41.94 48.70
CA SER A 25 -11.88 42.23 47.84
C SER A 25 -11.13 40.95 47.47
N ILE A 26 -11.04 39.98 48.39
CA ILE A 26 -10.48 38.64 48.14
C ILE A 26 -11.34 37.87 47.13
N ASP A 27 -12.66 37.88 47.29
CA ASP A 27 -13.60 37.24 46.35
C ASP A 27 -13.51 37.87 44.95
N TYR A 28 -13.32 39.18 44.89
CA TYR A 28 -13.12 39.91 43.63
C TYR A 28 -11.78 39.58 42.96
N VAL A 29 -10.71 39.44 43.76
CA VAL A 29 -9.40 39.01 43.27
C VAL A 29 -9.45 37.57 42.81
N ASP A 30 -10.10 36.66 43.54
CA ASP A 30 -10.28 35.26 43.18
C ASP A 30 -11.05 35.12 41.86
N SER A 31 -12.12 35.89 41.68
CA SER A 31 -12.85 35.96 40.41
C SER A 31 -11.97 36.44 39.24
N ARG A 32 -11.14 37.47 39.45
CA ARG A 32 -10.19 37.93 38.42
C ARG A 32 -9.08 36.93 38.16
N VAL A 33 -8.58 36.23 39.17
CA VAL A 33 -7.56 35.19 39.05
C VAL A 33 -8.13 34.01 38.24
N ASN A 34 -9.35 33.57 38.53
CA ASN A 34 -10.05 32.55 37.74
C ASN A 34 -10.26 32.98 36.28
N GLN A 35 -10.56 34.26 36.03
CA GLN A 35 -10.70 34.80 34.68
C GLN A 35 -9.35 34.85 33.94
N VAL A 36 -8.27 35.21 34.63
CA VAL A 36 -6.91 35.18 34.09
C VAL A 36 -6.48 33.74 33.79
N ASP A 37 -6.76 32.78 34.68
CA ASP A 37 -6.43 31.36 34.48
C ASP A 37 -7.14 30.78 33.24
N ASN A 38 -8.41 31.13 33.03
CA ASN A 38 -9.17 30.77 31.84
C ASN A 38 -8.60 31.42 30.57
N ASN A 39 -8.24 32.71 30.61
CA ASN A 39 -7.64 33.40 29.47
C ASN A 39 -6.25 32.81 29.13
N VAL A 40 -5.47 32.42 30.14
CA VAL A 40 -4.17 31.77 29.98
C VAL A 40 -4.34 30.41 29.30
N LYS A 41 -5.33 29.60 29.69
CA LYS A 41 -5.68 28.34 29.00
C LYS A 41 -6.02 28.57 27.52
N ILE A 42 -6.90 29.54 27.23
CA ILE A 42 -7.27 29.88 25.84
C ILE A 42 -6.04 30.32 25.02
N VAL A 43 -5.11 31.06 25.63
CA VAL A 43 -3.87 31.46 24.94
C VAL A 43 -2.97 30.26 24.69
N TYR A 44 -2.83 29.33 25.63
CA TYR A 44 -2.08 28.09 25.40
C TYR A 44 -2.68 27.26 24.26
N ASP A 45 -4.01 27.08 24.25
CA ASP A 45 -4.71 26.35 23.19
C ASP A 45 -4.50 27.00 21.82
N LYS A 46 -4.60 28.33 21.72
CA LYS A 46 -4.34 29.07 20.47
C LYS A 46 -2.88 29.05 20.03
N VAL A 47 -1.94 28.99 20.97
CA VAL A 47 -0.51 28.85 20.66
C VAL A 47 -0.21 27.44 20.15
N GLU A 48 -0.87 26.41 20.70
CA GLU A 48 -0.78 25.04 20.19
C GLU A 48 -1.38 24.93 18.78
N GLU A 49 -2.56 25.53 18.55
CA GLU A 49 -3.20 25.63 17.23
C GLU A 49 -2.28 26.32 16.21
N LEU A 50 -1.73 27.49 16.55
CA LEU A 50 -0.78 28.21 15.70
C LEU A 50 0.50 27.40 15.45
N ALA A 51 1.01 26.69 16.46
CA ALA A 51 2.19 25.83 16.29
C ALA A 51 1.91 24.68 15.32
N ASN A 52 0.70 24.11 15.34
CA ASN A 52 0.27 23.08 14.41
C ASN A 52 0.09 23.64 12.99
N GLU A 53 -0.62 24.75 12.83
CA GLU A 53 -0.77 25.43 11.53
C GLU A 53 0.58 25.84 10.92
N PHE A 54 1.50 26.33 11.75
CA PHE A 54 2.84 26.69 11.30
C PHE A 54 3.64 25.47 10.85
N ARG A 55 3.56 24.33 11.58
CA ARG A 55 4.19 23.07 11.16
C ARG A 55 3.62 22.61 9.82
N GLU A 56 2.30 22.64 9.65
CA GLU A 56 1.64 22.28 8.40
C GLU A 56 2.05 23.20 7.24
N TYR A 57 2.11 24.51 7.47
CA TYR A 57 2.57 25.48 6.47
C TYR A 57 4.04 25.25 6.08
N VAL A 58 4.93 25.03 7.06
CA VAL A 58 6.35 24.73 6.80
C VAL A 58 6.49 23.43 6.00
N GLU A 59 5.73 22.39 6.34
CA GLU A 59 5.71 21.14 5.58
C GLU A 59 5.22 21.38 4.14
N MET A 60 4.10 22.09 3.97
CA MET A 60 3.54 22.41 2.65
C MET A 60 4.53 23.21 1.79
N GLN A 61 5.18 24.23 2.35
CA GLN A 61 6.15 25.04 1.63
C GLN A 61 7.41 24.24 1.27
N THR A 62 7.86 23.36 2.17
CA THR A 62 9.01 22.47 1.92
C THR A 62 8.72 21.52 0.76
N LEU A 63 7.54 20.89 0.76
CA LEU A 63 7.08 20.03 -0.34
C LEU A 63 6.94 20.81 -1.66
N ALA A 64 6.39 22.02 -1.62
CA ALA A 64 6.26 22.88 -2.80
C ALA A 64 7.63 23.28 -3.38
N ASN A 65 8.58 23.67 -2.52
CA ASN A 65 9.95 23.99 -2.93
C ASN A 65 10.64 22.77 -3.55
N ARG A 66 10.54 21.60 -2.92
CA ARG A 66 11.13 20.36 -3.44
C ARG A 66 10.54 19.97 -4.79
N LYS A 67 9.23 20.16 -4.98
CA LYS A 67 8.55 19.95 -6.27
C LYS A 67 9.09 20.91 -7.35
N ALA A 68 9.36 22.16 -7.01
CA ALA A 68 9.92 23.14 -7.95
C ALA A 68 11.35 22.77 -8.34
N GLU A 69 12.18 22.39 -7.36
CA GLU A 69 13.53 21.87 -7.58
C GLU A 69 13.52 20.61 -8.46
N ALA A 70 12.59 19.68 -8.21
CA ALA A 70 12.45 18.45 -9.01
C ALA A 70 12.22 18.76 -10.49
N LYS A 71 11.38 19.76 -10.80
CA LYS A 71 11.13 20.19 -12.19
C LYS A 71 12.39 20.76 -12.85
N LEU A 72 13.22 21.49 -12.11
CA LEU A 72 14.50 22.02 -12.62
C LEU A 72 15.51 20.89 -12.84
N ASN A 73 15.63 19.97 -11.88
CA ASN A 73 16.48 18.79 -11.99
C ASN A 73 16.07 17.95 -13.21
N LEU A 74 14.78 17.71 -13.43
CA LEU A 74 14.27 17.01 -14.61
C LEU A 74 14.73 17.66 -15.92
N SER A 75 14.62 18.98 -16.03
CA SER A 75 15.09 19.69 -17.23
C SER A 75 16.59 19.49 -17.41
N SER A 76 17.39 19.65 -16.35
CA SER A 76 18.84 19.49 -16.41
C SER A 76 19.26 18.06 -16.77
N ILE A 77 18.60 17.05 -16.21
CA ILE A 77 18.87 15.64 -16.50
C ILE A 77 18.52 15.33 -17.97
N ARG A 78 17.39 15.83 -18.47
CA ARG A 78 17.00 15.68 -19.89
C ARG A 78 17.98 16.36 -20.84
N ASP A 79 18.46 17.55 -20.51
CA ASP A 79 19.49 18.24 -21.30
C ASP A 79 20.80 17.43 -21.31
N LYS A 80 21.24 16.93 -20.14
CA LYS A 80 22.43 16.05 -20.04
C LYS A 80 22.28 14.77 -20.87
N LEU A 81 21.11 14.13 -20.83
CA LEU A 81 20.80 12.94 -21.63
C LEU A 81 20.89 13.25 -23.13
N LYS A 82 20.30 14.36 -23.56
CA LYS A 82 20.35 14.80 -24.96
C LYS A 82 21.76 15.13 -25.43
N ASP A 83 22.53 15.85 -24.61
CA ASP A 83 23.89 16.26 -24.94
C ASP A 83 24.84 15.05 -25.02
N LYS A 84 24.71 14.11 -24.08
CA LYS A 84 25.59 12.93 -24.02
C LYS A 84 25.17 11.79 -24.94
N PHE A 85 23.88 11.58 -25.17
CA PHE A 85 23.36 10.37 -25.82
C PHE A 85 22.39 10.65 -26.97
N GLY A 86 22.09 11.92 -27.28
CA GLY A 86 21.20 12.27 -28.39
C GLY A 86 21.70 11.78 -29.76
N HIS A 87 22.99 11.50 -29.90
CA HIS A 87 23.57 10.88 -31.10
C HIS A 87 23.26 9.38 -31.20
N TYR A 88 23.12 8.65 -30.08
CA TYR A 88 22.66 7.26 -30.10
C TYR A 88 21.24 7.17 -30.66
N ASP A 89 20.35 8.08 -30.24
CA ASP A 89 18.98 8.14 -30.77
C ASP A 89 18.92 8.33 -32.28
N VAL A 90 19.92 8.98 -32.89
CA VAL A 90 20.03 9.12 -34.34
C VAL A 90 20.44 7.79 -34.99
N VAL A 91 21.42 7.10 -34.42
CA VAL A 91 21.86 5.77 -34.90
C VAL A 91 20.71 4.75 -34.80
N ARG A 92 20.00 4.71 -33.66
CA ARG A 92 18.84 3.85 -33.42
C ARG A 92 17.73 4.05 -34.47
N ARG A 93 17.36 5.32 -34.72
CA ARG A 93 16.39 5.66 -35.79
C ARG A 93 16.87 5.26 -37.17
N THR A 94 18.18 5.32 -37.41
CA THR A 94 18.79 4.94 -38.68
C THR A 94 18.72 3.44 -38.91
N ALA A 95 18.84 2.61 -37.87
CA ALA A 95 18.66 1.15 -37.97
C ALA A 95 17.30 0.79 -38.57
N THR A 96 16.22 1.34 -37.99
CA THR A 96 14.86 1.14 -38.47
C THR A 96 14.67 1.74 -39.88
N GLY A 97 15.24 2.91 -40.13
CA GLY A 97 15.20 3.58 -41.43
C GLY A 97 15.85 2.77 -42.55
N ILE A 98 17.00 2.14 -42.30
CA ILE A 98 17.70 1.29 -43.29
C ILE A 98 16.85 0.07 -43.65
N LEU A 99 16.25 -0.59 -42.66
CA LEU A 99 15.42 -1.77 -42.89
C LEU A 99 14.19 -1.43 -43.75
N GLN A 100 13.49 -0.34 -43.43
CA GLN A 100 12.33 0.13 -44.20
C GLN A 100 12.71 0.61 -45.61
N ALA A 101 13.79 1.38 -45.72
CA ALA A 101 14.28 1.90 -47.00
C ALA A 101 14.72 0.79 -47.96
N ASN A 102 15.40 -0.23 -47.44
CA ASN A 102 15.83 -1.39 -48.21
C ASN A 102 14.62 -2.17 -48.76
N ASP A 103 13.55 -2.33 -47.98
CA ASP A 103 12.35 -3.02 -48.43
C ASP A 103 11.62 -2.30 -49.56
N LEU A 104 11.55 -0.97 -49.46
CA LEU A 104 10.92 -0.13 -50.46
C LEU A 104 11.79 0.01 -51.72
N ALA A 105 13.08 -0.32 -51.63
CA ALA A 105 14.08 -0.15 -52.69
C ALA A 105 14.11 1.29 -53.27
N ILE A 106 13.74 2.29 -52.45
CA ILE A 106 13.63 3.71 -52.87
C ILE A 106 14.87 4.54 -52.52
N VAL A 107 15.79 4.00 -51.72
CA VAL A 107 17.01 4.70 -51.29
C VAL A 107 18.23 4.13 -52.00
N LYS A 108 19.10 5.02 -52.48
CA LYS A 108 20.37 4.63 -53.09
C LYS A 108 21.27 3.93 -52.07
N LYS A 109 21.81 2.79 -52.49
CA LYS A 109 22.78 1.97 -51.77
C LYS A 109 23.97 2.79 -51.22
N GLU A 110 24.48 3.72 -52.01
CA GLU A 110 25.60 4.60 -51.65
C GLU A 110 25.24 5.60 -50.55
N LEU A 111 23.98 6.05 -50.50
CA LEU A 111 23.51 6.95 -49.45
C LEU A 111 23.45 6.22 -48.09
N ILE A 112 23.04 4.95 -48.10
CA ILE A 112 23.02 4.12 -46.89
C ILE A 112 24.44 3.96 -46.34
N SER A 113 25.43 3.62 -47.20
CA SER A 113 26.85 3.57 -46.79
C SER A 113 27.36 4.90 -46.26
N SER A 114 27.11 6.00 -46.97
CA SER A 114 27.61 7.31 -46.55
C SER A 114 27.06 7.74 -45.19
N ILE A 115 25.79 7.46 -44.89
CA ILE A 115 25.18 7.77 -43.59
C ILE A 115 25.79 6.92 -42.48
N THR A 116 25.94 5.61 -42.70
CA THR A 116 26.47 4.70 -41.65
C THR A 116 27.96 4.94 -41.39
N GLU A 117 28.76 5.23 -42.42
CA GLU A 117 30.16 5.63 -42.27
C GLU A 117 30.31 6.96 -41.53
N LYS A 118 29.47 7.95 -41.85
CA LYS A 118 29.44 9.22 -41.12
C LYS A 118 29.10 8.97 -39.64
N GLN A 119 28.10 8.15 -39.36
CA GLN A 119 27.74 7.80 -37.98
C GLN A 119 28.87 7.09 -37.24
N MET A 120 29.65 6.24 -37.93
CA MET A 120 30.83 5.59 -37.35
C MET A 120 31.89 6.60 -36.89
N ILE A 121 32.04 7.71 -37.60
CA ILE A 121 32.93 8.80 -37.20
C ILE A 121 32.33 9.60 -36.05
N GLU A 122 31.03 9.89 -36.07
CA GLU A 122 30.34 10.69 -35.05
C GLU A 122 30.10 9.94 -33.73
N THR A 123 30.02 8.61 -33.77
CA THR A 123 29.66 7.75 -32.62
C THR A 123 30.64 6.57 -32.45
N PRO A 124 31.94 6.85 -32.26
CA PRO A 124 32.99 5.85 -32.38
C PRO A 124 32.96 4.78 -31.28
N ASP A 125 32.25 4.97 -30.17
CA ASP A 125 32.19 4.00 -29.07
C ASP A 125 30.90 3.17 -29.07
N TYR A 126 29.90 3.56 -29.88
CA TYR A 126 28.58 2.94 -29.84
C TYR A 126 28.54 1.57 -30.53
N TRP A 127 27.86 0.59 -29.93
CA TRP A 127 27.85 -0.79 -30.43
C TRP A 127 27.06 -0.96 -31.74
N LEU A 128 25.96 -0.22 -31.91
CA LEU A 128 25.05 -0.38 -33.04
C LEU A 128 25.64 0.19 -34.33
N THR A 129 26.49 1.20 -34.22
CA THR A 129 27.06 1.89 -35.38
C THR A 129 27.87 0.98 -36.32
N PRO A 130 28.86 0.18 -35.85
CA PRO A 130 29.53 -0.79 -36.71
C PRO A 130 28.57 -1.88 -37.24
N CYS A 131 27.50 -2.22 -36.50
CA CYS A 131 26.46 -3.12 -37.00
C CYS A 131 25.71 -2.52 -38.19
N LEU A 132 25.43 -1.21 -38.18
CA LEU A 132 24.81 -0.52 -39.32
C LEU A 132 25.77 -0.41 -40.51
N VAL A 133 27.06 -0.19 -40.27
CA VAL A 133 28.08 -0.23 -41.33
C VAL A 133 28.14 -1.63 -41.95
N ALA A 134 28.13 -2.69 -41.14
CA ALA A 134 28.13 -4.06 -41.64
C ALA A 134 26.85 -4.40 -42.41
N LEU A 135 25.68 -3.92 -41.96
CA LEU A 135 24.41 -4.07 -42.66
C LEU A 135 24.42 -3.32 -44.01
N ALA A 136 24.94 -2.09 -44.04
CA ALA A 136 25.07 -1.30 -45.26
C ALA A 136 26.04 -1.95 -46.26
N ALA A 137 27.20 -2.41 -45.78
CA ALA A 137 28.17 -3.15 -46.58
C ALA A 137 27.57 -4.44 -47.15
N TRP A 138 26.76 -5.16 -46.37
CA TRP A 138 26.05 -6.34 -46.84
C TRP A 138 25.02 -6.00 -47.92
N ILE A 139 24.21 -4.95 -47.76
CA ILE A 139 23.27 -4.48 -48.79
C ILE A 139 24.01 -4.11 -50.10
N ASN A 140 25.26 -3.69 -49.98
CA ASN A 140 26.11 -3.25 -51.10
C ASN A 140 27.04 -4.34 -51.65
N ASP A 141 26.88 -5.59 -51.19
CA ASP A 141 27.72 -6.73 -51.59
C ASP A 141 29.23 -6.53 -51.31
N ASP A 142 29.59 -5.65 -50.36
CA ASP A 142 30.96 -5.46 -49.88
C ASP A 142 31.25 -6.38 -48.70
N LYS A 143 31.73 -7.57 -49.02
CA LYS A 143 32.05 -8.61 -48.03
C LYS A 143 33.17 -8.21 -47.07
N GLU A 144 34.22 -7.56 -47.57
CA GLU A 144 35.40 -7.24 -46.75
C GLU A 144 35.08 -6.16 -45.71
N LEU A 145 34.32 -5.13 -46.10
CA LEU A 145 33.85 -4.13 -45.15
C LEU A 145 32.84 -4.72 -44.17
N ALA A 146 31.92 -5.57 -44.63
CA ALA A 146 30.93 -6.22 -43.77
C ALA A 146 31.60 -7.07 -42.67
N GLU A 147 32.60 -7.88 -43.02
CA GLU A 147 33.32 -8.73 -42.05
C GLU A 147 34.11 -7.90 -41.03
N ARG A 148 34.79 -6.83 -41.47
CA ARG A 148 35.53 -5.93 -40.55
C ARG A 148 34.60 -5.18 -39.60
N ALA A 149 33.51 -4.62 -40.14
CA ALA A 149 32.53 -3.88 -39.34
C ALA A 149 31.80 -4.81 -38.36
N LEU A 150 31.46 -6.03 -38.78
CA LEU A 150 30.86 -7.04 -37.90
C LEU A 150 31.80 -7.44 -36.77
N ALA A 151 33.08 -7.67 -37.06
CA ALA A 151 34.08 -7.98 -36.04
C ALA A 151 34.20 -6.86 -34.99
N GLU A 152 34.12 -5.60 -35.43
CA GLU A 152 34.12 -4.44 -34.54
C GLU A 152 32.83 -4.36 -33.70
N GLY A 153 31.66 -4.68 -34.27
CA GLY A 153 30.40 -4.78 -33.51
C GLY A 153 30.47 -5.82 -32.40
N ILE A 154 30.95 -7.04 -32.72
CA ILE A 154 31.15 -8.11 -31.74
C ILE A 154 32.13 -7.68 -30.65
N ARG A 155 33.22 -7.00 -31.02
CA ARG A 155 34.22 -6.51 -30.05
C ARG A 155 33.63 -5.50 -29.07
N ARG A 156 32.67 -4.67 -29.49
CA ARG A 156 32.01 -3.68 -28.63
C ARG A 156 30.93 -4.30 -27.76
N ASN A 157 30.08 -5.13 -28.34
CA ASN A 157 29.03 -5.83 -27.61
C ASN A 157 28.59 -7.09 -28.38
N ASP A 158 29.12 -8.25 -27.98
CA ASP A 158 28.83 -9.53 -28.64
C ASP A 158 27.35 -9.90 -28.53
N GLU A 159 26.74 -9.69 -27.36
CA GLU A 159 25.35 -10.07 -27.11
C GLU A 159 24.37 -9.30 -27.99
N LYS A 160 24.44 -7.96 -27.96
CA LYS A 160 23.55 -7.08 -28.75
C LYS A 160 23.77 -7.27 -30.24
N THR A 161 25.03 -7.42 -30.66
CA THR A 161 25.37 -7.68 -32.06
C THR A 161 24.81 -9.03 -32.52
N SER A 162 24.98 -10.09 -31.73
CA SER A 162 24.46 -11.43 -32.04
C SER A 162 22.94 -11.45 -32.13
N LEU A 163 22.25 -10.81 -31.19
CA LEU A 163 20.79 -10.72 -31.21
C LEU A 163 20.29 -9.89 -32.41
N PHE A 164 20.93 -8.75 -32.70
CA PHE A 164 20.58 -7.88 -33.83
C PHE A 164 20.70 -8.62 -35.17
N PHE A 165 21.82 -9.28 -35.44
CA PHE A 165 22.01 -10.03 -36.68
C PHE A 165 21.15 -11.31 -36.73
N GLY A 166 20.84 -11.93 -35.61
CA GLY A 166 19.88 -13.03 -35.54
C GLY A 166 18.49 -12.61 -36.02
N LEU A 167 17.96 -11.52 -35.44
CA LEU A 167 16.66 -10.98 -35.80
C LEU A 167 16.61 -10.46 -37.25
N ILE A 168 17.66 -9.77 -37.73
CA ILE A 168 17.74 -9.33 -39.13
C ILE A 168 17.79 -10.53 -40.08
N CYS A 169 18.63 -11.54 -39.82
CA CYS A 169 18.70 -12.73 -40.66
C CYS A 169 17.34 -13.43 -40.73
N ARG A 170 16.58 -13.46 -39.63
CA ARG A 170 15.22 -13.99 -39.64
C ARG A 170 14.27 -13.15 -40.48
N ARG A 171 14.33 -11.82 -40.34
CA ARG A 171 13.51 -10.87 -41.10
C ARG A 171 13.65 -11.01 -42.61
N ILE A 172 14.84 -11.35 -43.09
CA ILE A 172 15.13 -11.60 -44.52
C ILE A 172 15.10 -13.09 -44.90
N GLU A 173 14.45 -13.93 -44.08
CA GLU A 173 14.21 -15.35 -44.35
C GLU A 173 15.48 -16.24 -44.45
N ARG A 174 16.58 -15.83 -43.81
CA ARG A 174 17.82 -16.64 -43.70
C ARG A 174 17.86 -17.44 -42.41
N GLU A 175 17.01 -18.46 -42.32
CA GLU A 175 16.79 -19.26 -41.10
C GLU A 175 18.06 -19.88 -40.53
N SER A 176 18.91 -20.49 -41.36
CA SER A 176 20.16 -21.12 -40.90
C SER A 176 21.17 -20.14 -40.32
N SER A 177 21.16 -18.88 -40.79
CA SER A 177 22.04 -17.83 -40.28
C SER A 177 21.47 -17.22 -39.00
N SER A 178 20.14 -17.05 -38.95
CA SER A 178 19.41 -16.65 -37.74
C SER A 178 19.68 -17.59 -36.58
N LEU A 179 19.56 -18.91 -36.81
CA LEU A 179 19.83 -19.92 -35.79
C LEU A 179 21.26 -19.79 -35.24
N LYS A 180 22.27 -19.63 -36.09
CA LYS A 180 23.67 -19.50 -35.64
C LYS A 180 23.89 -18.29 -34.74
N TRP A 181 23.31 -17.15 -35.12
CA TRP A 181 23.42 -15.91 -34.34
C TRP A 181 22.67 -15.98 -33.01
N LEU A 182 21.46 -16.53 -33.02
CA LEU A 182 20.67 -16.70 -31.79
C LEU A 182 21.26 -17.76 -30.88
N ALA A 183 21.84 -18.84 -31.43
CA ALA A 183 22.58 -19.82 -30.65
C ALA A 183 23.79 -19.19 -29.97
N ARG A 184 24.58 -18.41 -30.71
CA ARG A 184 25.71 -17.65 -30.15
C ARG A 184 25.28 -16.74 -29.01
N TYR A 185 24.19 -15.99 -29.18
CA TYR A 185 23.63 -15.14 -28.12
C TYR A 185 23.28 -15.98 -26.88
N LEU A 186 22.47 -17.03 -27.05
CA LEU A 186 21.94 -17.86 -25.96
C LEU A 186 23.01 -18.66 -25.20
N GLU A 187 24.08 -19.08 -25.88
CA GLU A 187 25.19 -19.85 -25.29
C GLU A 187 26.06 -19.03 -24.33
N VAL A 188 26.09 -17.72 -24.49
CA VAL A 188 26.92 -16.80 -23.66
C VAL A 188 26.11 -16.24 -22.47
N GLN A 189 24.79 -16.42 -22.46
CA GLN A 189 23.92 -15.94 -21.38
C GLN A 189 24.10 -16.74 -20.08
N ASP A 190 24.01 -16.03 -18.95
CA ASP A 190 23.97 -16.59 -17.60
C ASP A 190 22.51 -16.61 -17.10
N GLU A 191 21.97 -17.80 -16.79
CA GLU A 191 20.60 -17.96 -16.31
C GLU A 191 20.27 -17.23 -15.00
N GLU A 192 21.28 -16.87 -14.19
CA GLU A 192 21.09 -16.05 -12.98
C GLU A 192 21.12 -14.55 -13.27
N LYS A 193 21.66 -14.16 -14.43
CA LYS A 193 21.93 -12.77 -14.78
C LYS A 193 21.51 -12.48 -16.20
N LEU A 194 20.21 -12.64 -16.44
CA LEU A 194 19.58 -12.25 -17.68
C LEU A 194 19.07 -10.83 -17.58
N ASP A 195 19.37 -10.04 -18.59
CA ASP A 195 18.75 -8.74 -18.76
C ASP A 195 17.51 -8.81 -19.65
N ARG A 196 16.98 -7.64 -19.99
CA ARG A 196 15.77 -7.50 -20.79
C ARG A 196 15.89 -8.04 -22.22
N LYS A 197 17.11 -8.22 -22.75
CA LYS A 197 17.29 -8.82 -24.09
C LYS A 197 16.80 -10.28 -24.11
N ALA A 198 16.80 -10.97 -22.97
CA ALA A 198 16.17 -12.28 -22.85
C ALA A 198 14.64 -12.23 -23.05
N VAL A 199 13.97 -11.15 -22.62
CA VAL A 199 12.52 -10.94 -22.86
C VAL A 199 12.24 -10.74 -24.35
N ILE A 200 13.14 -10.08 -25.08
CA ILE A 200 13.05 -9.91 -26.55
C ILE A 200 13.08 -11.28 -27.25
N VAL A 201 13.96 -12.19 -26.81
CA VAL A 201 14.03 -13.56 -27.32
C VAL A 201 12.79 -14.37 -26.95
N LEU A 202 12.29 -14.23 -25.72
CA LEU A 202 11.04 -14.87 -25.29
C LEU A 202 9.85 -14.39 -26.12
N ASP A 203 9.80 -13.09 -26.44
CA ASP A 203 8.73 -12.53 -27.27
C ASP A 203 8.78 -13.06 -28.71
N ALA A 204 9.98 -13.11 -29.29
CA ALA A 204 10.18 -13.68 -30.61
C ALA A 204 9.83 -15.17 -30.65
N PHE A 205 10.20 -15.92 -29.60
CA PHE A 205 9.90 -17.34 -29.46
C PHE A 205 8.41 -17.60 -29.28
N ALA A 206 7.76 -16.94 -28.31
CA ALA A 206 6.33 -17.10 -28.03
C ALA A 206 5.46 -16.71 -29.23
N SER A 207 5.90 -15.70 -29.99
CA SER A 207 5.24 -15.24 -31.22
C SER A 207 5.47 -16.15 -32.42
N GLY A 208 6.32 -17.19 -32.33
CA GLY A 208 6.59 -18.11 -33.43
C GLY A 208 7.44 -17.50 -34.55
N LEU A 209 8.20 -16.45 -34.23
CA LEU A 209 8.90 -15.63 -35.21
C LEU A 209 10.27 -16.20 -35.58
N LEU A 210 10.78 -17.20 -34.85
CA LEU A 210 12.17 -17.66 -34.97
C LEU A 210 12.34 -18.81 -35.98
N GLY A 211 11.26 -19.51 -36.33
CA GLY A 211 11.27 -20.67 -37.22
C GLY A 211 11.59 -21.97 -36.48
N ASN A 212 11.12 -23.10 -37.02
CA ASN A 212 11.04 -24.38 -36.30
C ASN A 212 12.37 -24.84 -35.67
N ASP A 213 13.48 -24.79 -36.41
CA ASP A 213 14.79 -25.26 -35.92
C ASP A 213 15.32 -24.36 -34.79
N THR A 214 15.18 -23.05 -34.96
CA THR A 214 15.56 -22.04 -33.95
C THR A 214 14.69 -22.16 -32.70
N GLU A 215 13.38 -22.34 -32.86
CA GLU A 215 12.44 -22.53 -31.75
C GLU A 215 12.79 -23.76 -30.93
N ASN A 216 13.08 -24.89 -31.57
CA ASN A 216 13.49 -26.11 -30.85
C ASN A 216 14.80 -25.90 -30.05
N PHE A 217 15.75 -25.14 -30.61
CA PHE A 217 16.98 -24.79 -29.90
C PHE A 217 16.69 -23.88 -28.69
N VAL A 218 15.94 -22.80 -28.89
CA VAL A 218 15.56 -21.84 -27.84
C VAL A 218 14.80 -22.54 -26.71
N TYR A 219 13.85 -23.40 -27.06
CA TYR A 219 13.08 -24.17 -26.08
C TYR A 219 13.98 -25.08 -25.22
N LYS A 220 14.93 -25.80 -25.84
CA LYS A 220 15.90 -26.62 -25.09
C LYS A 220 16.76 -25.78 -24.15
N GLN A 221 17.17 -24.59 -24.59
CA GLN A 221 17.95 -23.68 -23.74
C GLN A 221 17.12 -23.17 -22.55
N ILE A 222 15.85 -22.78 -22.77
CA ILE A 222 14.91 -22.40 -21.71
C ILE A 222 14.76 -23.52 -20.68
N GLN A 223 14.54 -24.76 -21.14
CA GLN A 223 14.42 -25.91 -20.24
C GLN A 223 15.71 -26.14 -19.45
N LYS A 224 16.88 -25.98 -20.09
CA LYS A 224 18.18 -26.08 -19.43
C LYS A 224 18.35 -25.02 -18.34
N TRP A 225 18.00 -23.76 -18.61
CA TRP A 225 18.04 -22.69 -17.62
C TRP A 225 17.14 -22.97 -16.42
N MET A 226 15.89 -23.39 -16.67
CA MET A 226 14.95 -23.77 -15.60
C MET A 226 15.52 -24.91 -14.73
N SER A 227 15.98 -26.00 -15.35
CA SER A 227 16.54 -27.15 -14.62
C SER A 227 17.81 -26.78 -13.83
N ASN A 228 18.69 -25.95 -14.39
CA ASN A 228 19.89 -25.50 -13.70
C ASN A 228 19.58 -24.65 -12.47
N LEU A 229 18.57 -23.79 -12.57
CA LEU A 229 18.15 -22.93 -11.46
C LEU A 229 17.46 -23.74 -10.35
N GLU A 230 16.58 -24.68 -10.71
CA GLU A 230 15.85 -25.53 -9.75
C GLU A 230 16.76 -26.41 -8.87
N VAL A 231 17.92 -26.84 -9.38
CA VAL A 231 18.89 -27.67 -8.62
C VAL A 231 19.65 -26.86 -7.57
N LYS A 232 19.62 -25.52 -7.64
CA LYS A 232 20.39 -24.67 -6.72
C LYS A 232 19.75 -24.65 -5.32
N PRO A 233 20.55 -24.81 -4.25
CA PRO A 233 20.04 -24.79 -2.88
C PRO A 233 19.28 -23.48 -2.58
N GLY A 234 18.09 -23.59 -1.99
CA GLY A 234 17.29 -22.42 -1.61
C GLY A 234 16.66 -21.66 -2.79
N PHE A 235 16.81 -22.13 -4.04
CA PHE A 235 16.25 -21.44 -5.19
C PHE A 235 14.74 -21.63 -5.29
N THR A 236 14.26 -22.86 -5.13
CA THR A 236 12.83 -23.18 -5.21
C THR A 236 12.03 -22.46 -4.14
N GLU A 237 12.52 -22.36 -2.90
CA GLU A 237 11.86 -21.59 -1.84
C GLU A 237 11.81 -20.10 -2.16
N ARG A 238 12.93 -19.51 -2.63
CA ARG A 238 12.96 -18.11 -3.06
C ARG A 238 11.98 -17.85 -4.21
N GLN A 239 11.92 -18.76 -5.18
CA GLN A 239 11.03 -18.58 -6.32
C GLN A 239 9.55 -18.73 -5.93
N LEU A 240 9.26 -19.64 -5.00
CA LEU A 240 7.93 -19.76 -4.41
C LEU A 240 7.53 -18.47 -3.67
N ASP A 241 8.44 -17.89 -2.89
CA ASP A 241 8.22 -16.60 -2.21
C ASP A 241 8.04 -15.44 -3.20
N ASN A 242 8.82 -15.41 -4.29
CA ASN A 242 8.65 -14.43 -5.37
C ASN A 242 7.23 -14.51 -5.97
N TRP A 243 6.74 -15.72 -6.25
CA TRP A 243 5.39 -15.92 -6.75
C TRP A 243 4.32 -15.55 -5.71
N LYS A 244 4.50 -15.89 -4.44
CA LYS A 244 3.60 -15.47 -3.35
C LYS A 244 3.50 -13.95 -3.25
N ASN A 245 4.64 -13.26 -3.33
CA ASN A 245 4.70 -11.80 -3.33
C ASN A 245 4.02 -11.20 -4.56
N ALA A 246 4.26 -11.77 -5.75
CA ALA A 246 3.62 -11.33 -6.98
C ALA A 246 2.10 -11.53 -6.95
N ILE A 247 1.61 -12.64 -6.40
CA ILE A 247 0.18 -12.90 -6.19
C ILE A 247 -0.41 -11.90 -5.18
N ASN A 248 0.21 -11.74 -4.01
CA ASN A 248 -0.27 -10.80 -2.99
C ASN A 248 -0.23 -9.34 -3.46
N SER A 249 0.63 -8.98 -4.42
CA SER A 249 0.65 -7.64 -5.02
C SER A 249 -0.65 -7.28 -5.78
N LYS A 250 -1.48 -8.27 -6.11
CA LYS A 250 -2.79 -8.07 -6.74
C LYS A 250 -3.93 -7.87 -5.74
N ARG A 251 -3.65 -7.96 -4.43
CA ARG A 251 -4.64 -7.76 -3.38
C ARG A 251 -5.14 -6.32 -3.40
N VAL A 252 -6.47 -6.16 -3.37
CA VAL A 252 -7.13 -4.86 -3.30
C VAL A 252 -7.58 -4.61 -1.86
N PRO A 253 -7.28 -3.43 -1.28
CA PRO A 253 -7.77 -3.10 0.05
C PRO A 253 -9.29 -3.05 0.12
N LEU A 254 -9.86 -3.43 1.27
CA LEU A 254 -11.31 -3.34 1.49
C LEU A 254 -11.81 -1.89 1.45
N GLN A 255 -13.06 -1.73 1.02
CA GLN A 255 -13.72 -0.43 1.07
C GLN A 255 -13.99 -0.05 2.54
N LYS A 256 -13.68 1.19 2.91
CA LYS A 256 -13.90 1.69 4.27
C LYS A 256 -15.38 1.65 4.64
N GLY A 257 -15.67 1.21 5.87
CA GLY A 257 -17.02 1.18 6.41
C GLY A 257 -17.90 0.04 5.88
N LEU A 258 -17.33 -1.04 5.35
CA LEU A 258 -18.08 -2.26 5.00
C LEU A 258 -18.62 -2.97 6.25
N TYR A 259 -17.82 -2.99 7.33
CA TYR A 259 -18.17 -3.57 8.63
C TYR A 259 -17.93 -2.55 9.76
N PRO A 260 -18.76 -1.49 9.84
CA PRO A 260 -18.56 -0.40 10.79
C PRO A 260 -18.60 -0.82 12.26
N TYR A 261 -19.33 -1.87 12.63
CA TYR A 261 -19.40 -2.33 14.02
C TYR A 261 -18.18 -3.17 14.39
N LEU A 262 -17.70 -4.06 13.53
CA LEU A 262 -16.44 -4.79 13.73
C LEU A 262 -15.25 -3.85 13.78
N GLU A 263 -15.19 -2.86 12.87
CA GLU A 263 -14.11 -1.85 12.84
C GLU A 263 -13.98 -1.10 14.17
N LYS A 264 -15.11 -0.84 14.84
CA LYS A 264 -15.14 -0.05 16.07
C LYS A 264 -15.14 -0.88 17.36
N TYR A 265 -15.73 -2.07 17.33
CA TYR A 265 -16.04 -2.88 18.52
C TYR A 265 -15.40 -4.27 18.49
N SER A 266 -14.37 -4.49 17.65
CA SER A 266 -13.60 -5.73 17.66
C SER A 266 -12.10 -5.46 17.53
N HIS A 267 -11.31 -5.88 18.52
CA HIS A 267 -9.84 -5.81 18.40
C HIS A 267 -9.29 -6.76 17.32
N THR A 268 -10.05 -7.80 16.96
CA THR A 268 -9.66 -8.74 15.90
C THR A 268 -9.84 -8.18 14.48
N TRP A 269 -10.51 -7.02 14.32
CA TRP A 269 -10.86 -6.46 13.01
C TRP A 269 -9.67 -6.32 12.05
N SER A 270 -8.52 -5.80 12.49
CA SER A 270 -7.35 -5.62 11.61
C SER A 270 -6.87 -6.95 10.99
N ASN A 271 -7.04 -8.07 11.69
CA ASN A 271 -6.74 -9.39 11.13
C ASN A 271 -7.85 -9.83 10.16
N LEU A 272 -9.12 -9.64 10.53
CA LEU A 272 -10.29 -10.00 9.70
C LEU A 272 -10.28 -9.26 8.36
N GLU A 273 -9.96 -7.97 8.37
CA GLU A 273 -9.81 -7.14 7.17
C GLU A 273 -8.80 -7.79 6.21
N GLY A 274 -7.59 -8.08 6.68
CA GLY A 274 -6.56 -8.73 5.86
C GLY A 274 -6.93 -10.15 5.38
N ILE A 275 -7.73 -10.88 6.14
CA ILE A 275 -8.22 -12.22 5.76
C ILE A 275 -9.23 -12.12 4.62
N LEU A 276 -10.18 -11.18 4.71
CA LEU A 276 -11.21 -11.01 3.69
C LEU A 276 -10.63 -10.42 2.41
N GLU A 277 -9.67 -9.48 2.50
CA GLU A 277 -8.86 -9.06 1.34
C GLU A 277 -8.13 -10.26 0.70
N GLY A 278 -7.59 -11.16 1.52
CA GLY A 278 -6.95 -12.39 1.07
C GLY A 278 -7.92 -13.38 0.39
N ALA A 279 -9.18 -13.42 0.81
CA ALA A 279 -10.20 -14.24 0.16
C ALA A 279 -10.66 -13.62 -1.17
N ASN A 280 -10.85 -12.30 -1.21
CA ASN A 280 -11.19 -11.56 -2.43
C ASN A 280 -10.12 -11.69 -3.53
N LEU A 281 -8.85 -11.79 -3.13
CA LEU A 281 -7.72 -12.04 -4.03
C LEU A 281 -7.95 -13.26 -4.95
N ASN A 282 -8.68 -14.28 -4.50
CA ASN A 282 -9.01 -15.44 -5.33
C ASN A 282 -9.69 -15.04 -6.64
N ASN A 283 -10.75 -14.23 -6.55
CA ASN A 283 -11.48 -13.80 -7.73
C ASN A 283 -10.75 -12.71 -8.51
N ASP A 284 -10.04 -11.81 -7.82
CA ASP A 284 -9.21 -10.80 -8.50
C ASP A 284 -8.13 -11.46 -9.37
N LEU A 285 -7.50 -12.52 -8.86
CA LEU A 285 -6.50 -13.28 -9.58
C LEU A 285 -7.12 -14.09 -10.73
N TYR A 286 -8.31 -14.66 -10.53
CA TYR A 286 -9.07 -15.32 -11.59
C TYR A 286 -9.36 -14.36 -12.75
N GLU A 287 -9.94 -13.19 -12.46
CA GLU A 287 -10.25 -12.19 -13.48
C GLU A 287 -8.99 -11.61 -14.13
N TYR A 288 -7.90 -11.48 -13.39
CA TYR A 288 -6.59 -11.11 -13.95
C TYR A 288 -6.13 -12.11 -15.02
N PHE A 289 -6.04 -13.40 -14.69
CA PHE A 289 -5.60 -14.41 -15.65
C PHE A 289 -6.60 -14.58 -16.80
N ARG A 290 -7.90 -14.64 -16.51
CA ARG A 290 -8.94 -14.67 -17.54
C ARG A 290 -8.83 -13.47 -18.49
N GLY A 291 -8.55 -12.29 -17.96
CA GLY A 291 -8.30 -11.07 -18.73
C GLY A 291 -7.11 -11.19 -19.68
N ILE A 292 -6.00 -11.81 -19.23
CA ILE A 292 -4.83 -12.07 -20.07
C ILE A 292 -5.19 -12.97 -21.26
N PHE A 293 -5.82 -14.11 -20.99
CA PHE A 293 -6.07 -15.12 -22.02
C PHE A 293 -7.23 -14.75 -22.96
N SER A 294 -8.17 -13.90 -22.52
CA SER A 294 -9.27 -13.40 -23.36
C SER A 294 -8.87 -12.28 -24.31
N LYS A 295 -7.76 -11.57 -24.07
CA LYS A 295 -7.25 -10.54 -24.98
C LYS A 295 -6.93 -11.14 -26.35
N LYS A 296 -7.61 -10.62 -27.37
CA LYS A 296 -7.34 -10.95 -28.77
C LYS A 296 -5.96 -10.44 -29.15
N GLU A 297 -5.19 -11.33 -29.75
CA GLU A 297 -3.91 -10.98 -30.37
C GLU A 297 -4.18 -10.20 -31.66
N GLU A 298 -3.41 -9.16 -31.90
CA GLU A 298 -3.45 -8.48 -33.18
C GLU A 298 -2.80 -9.36 -34.24
N THR A 299 -3.54 -9.73 -35.29
CA THR A 299 -2.97 -10.41 -36.45
C THR A 299 -2.04 -9.45 -37.19
N ARG A 300 -0.73 -9.62 -37.03
CA ARG A 300 0.30 -8.84 -37.75
C ARG A 300 1.16 -9.78 -38.61
N THR A 301 1.77 -9.22 -39.66
CA THR A 301 2.72 -9.95 -40.51
C THR A 301 4.03 -10.18 -39.77
N LEU A 302 4.70 -11.33 -39.98
CA LEU A 302 6.02 -11.69 -39.43
C LEU A 302 6.99 -10.50 -39.37
N LYS A 303 7.13 -9.79 -40.50
CA LYS A 303 8.03 -8.65 -40.67
C LYS A 303 7.74 -7.50 -39.72
N ASN A 304 6.46 -7.16 -39.52
CA ASN A 304 6.04 -6.08 -38.63
C ASN A 304 6.24 -6.45 -37.15
N GLU A 305 6.10 -7.73 -36.79
CA GLU A 305 6.38 -8.19 -35.42
C GLU A 305 7.89 -8.20 -35.15
N LEU A 306 8.71 -8.70 -36.09
CA LEU A 306 10.16 -8.63 -36.00
C LEU A 306 10.69 -7.19 -35.96
N ASP A 307 10.11 -6.27 -36.74
CA ASP A 307 10.50 -4.85 -36.72
C ASP A 307 10.23 -4.21 -35.35
N LYS A 308 9.17 -4.60 -34.64
CA LYS A 308 8.92 -4.12 -33.27
C LYS A 308 9.93 -4.67 -32.26
N ILE A 309 10.28 -5.94 -32.39
CA ILE A 309 11.27 -6.60 -31.53
C ILE A 309 12.66 -5.98 -31.78
N LEU A 310 13.01 -5.73 -33.04
CA LEU A 310 14.22 -5.01 -33.43
C LEU A 310 14.23 -3.57 -32.93
N ASP A 311 13.12 -2.85 -33.08
CA ASP A 311 12.98 -1.47 -32.58
C ASP A 311 13.13 -1.44 -31.05
N SER A 312 12.53 -2.39 -30.34
CA SER A 312 12.73 -2.54 -28.89
C SER A 312 14.19 -2.81 -28.53
N LEU A 313 14.90 -3.64 -29.30
CA LEU A 313 16.32 -3.92 -29.05
C LEU A 313 17.21 -2.68 -29.22
N VAL A 314 16.97 -1.89 -30.27
CA VAL A 314 17.82 -0.73 -30.56
C VAL A 314 17.42 0.49 -29.74
N THR A 315 16.14 0.66 -29.39
CA THR A 315 15.66 1.82 -28.62
C THR A 315 15.79 1.67 -27.11
N GLU A 316 16.09 0.47 -26.62
CA GLU A 316 16.38 0.27 -25.21
C GLU A 316 17.63 1.05 -24.79
N PHE A 317 17.55 1.68 -23.61
CA PHE A 317 18.66 2.44 -23.05
C PHE A 317 19.84 1.51 -22.76
N ASP A 318 21.02 1.94 -23.18
CA ASP A 318 22.27 1.25 -22.93
C ASP A 318 22.74 1.50 -21.47
N GLU A 319 23.59 0.64 -20.92
CA GLU A 319 24.01 0.67 -19.50
C GLU A 319 24.52 2.04 -19.05
N GLU A 320 25.15 2.78 -19.96
CA GLU A 320 25.68 4.13 -19.74
C GLU A 320 24.61 5.22 -19.61
N GLU A 321 23.40 5.00 -20.14
CA GLU A 321 22.25 5.91 -20.01
C GLU A 321 21.43 5.66 -18.74
N LEU A 322 21.46 4.42 -18.21
CA LEU A 322 20.60 3.99 -17.10
C LEU A 322 20.75 4.81 -15.81
N PRO A 323 21.94 5.28 -15.39
CA PRO A 323 22.07 6.12 -14.19
C PRO A 323 21.25 7.42 -14.30
N LEU A 324 21.37 8.13 -15.42
CA LEU A 324 20.64 9.38 -15.64
C LEU A 324 19.13 9.12 -15.80
N LYS A 325 18.74 7.97 -16.35
CA LYS A 325 17.33 7.58 -16.45
C LYS A 325 16.69 7.28 -15.09
N ARG A 326 17.44 6.65 -14.18
CA ARG A 326 17.00 6.43 -12.79
C ARG A 326 16.84 7.74 -12.03
N GLU A 327 17.77 8.68 -12.23
CA GLU A 327 17.65 10.04 -11.68
C GLU A 327 16.42 10.77 -12.25
N GLU A 328 16.21 10.70 -13.57
CA GLU A 328 15.04 11.30 -14.23
C GLU A 328 13.73 10.77 -13.62
N GLN A 329 13.58 9.45 -13.53
CA GLN A 329 12.38 8.82 -12.97
C GLN A 329 12.14 9.19 -11.51
N PHE A 330 13.19 9.21 -10.68
CA PHE A 330 13.06 9.62 -9.29
C PHE A 330 12.48 11.04 -9.20
N GLU A 331 13.02 11.98 -9.97
CA GLU A 331 12.52 13.35 -9.99
C GLU A 331 11.08 13.44 -10.57
N GLU A 332 10.72 12.59 -11.54
CA GLU A 332 9.33 12.50 -12.03
C GLU A 332 8.37 12.03 -10.93
N LEU A 333 8.77 11.05 -10.12
CA LEU A 333 7.99 10.57 -8.98
C LEU A 333 7.89 11.63 -7.87
N VAL A 334 8.96 12.38 -7.61
CA VAL A 334 8.91 13.52 -6.68
C VAL A 334 7.90 14.55 -7.17
N VAL A 335 7.87 14.87 -8.47
CA VAL A 335 6.84 15.77 -9.03
C VAL A 335 5.44 15.18 -8.89
N LYS A 336 5.26 13.89 -9.20
CA LYS A 336 3.98 13.15 -9.10
C LYS A 336 3.43 13.15 -7.68
N TYR A 337 4.29 12.95 -6.68
CA TYR A 337 3.91 12.94 -5.26
C TYR A 337 4.06 14.31 -4.58
N ASN A 338 3.95 15.40 -5.35
CA ASN A 338 3.92 16.77 -4.85
C ASN A 338 5.11 17.16 -3.95
N GLY A 339 6.32 16.71 -4.30
CA GLY A 339 7.55 17.01 -3.55
C GLY A 339 7.88 16.00 -2.45
N SER A 340 7.04 14.97 -2.24
CA SER A 340 7.29 13.95 -1.21
C SER A 340 8.33 12.93 -1.68
N GLU A 341 9.59 13.14 -1.31
CA GLU A 341 10.67 12.17 -1.56
C GLU A 341 10.43 10.83 -0.88
N ARG A 342 9.79 10.82 0.30
CA ARG A 342 9.48 9.57 1.01
C ARG A 342 8.58 8.67 0.15
N ARG A 343 7.56 9.24 -0.48
CA ARG A 343 6.66 8.50 -1.38
C ARG A 343 7.35 8.14 -2.69
N ALA A 344 8.16 9.03 -3.24
CA ALA A 344 8.96 8.74 -4.42
C ALA A 344 9.96 7.60 -4.18
N ASN A 345 10.69 7.62 -3.07
CA ASN A 345 11.61 6.55 -2.66
C ASN A 345 10.89 5.24 -2.35
N ALA A 346 9.71 5.29 -1.73
CA ALA A 346 8.90 4.09 -1.51
C ALA A 346 8.47 3.46 -2.85
N GLN A 347 8.01 4.28 -3.81
CA GLN A 347 7.67 3.81 -5.16
C GLN A 347 8.91 3.30 -5.91
N MET A 348 10.04 4.01 -5.85
CA MET A 348 11.30 3.57 -6.43
C MET A 348 11.80 2.26 -5.80
N ALA A 349 11.57 2.04 -4.50
CA ALA A 349 11.94 0.80 -3.82
C ALA A 349 11.08 -0.39 -4.29
N LEU A 350 9.79 -0.16 -4.56
CA LEU A 350 8.90 -1.14 -5.18
C LEU A 350 9.32 -1.42 -6.65
N GLU A 351 9.77 -0.39 -7.36
CA GLU A 351 10.27 -0.47 -8.73
C GLU A 351 11.74 -0.89 -8.82
N LYS A 352 12.47 -1.05 -7.70
CA LYS A 352 13.92 -1.31 -7.69
C LYS A 352 14.28 -2.64 -8.34
N ASN A 353 13.37 -3.62 -8.28
CA ASN A 353 13.52 -4.89 -9.00
C ASN A 353 13.27 -4.75 -10.52
N VAL A 354 12.56 -3.71 -10.96
CA VAL A 354 12.29 -3.41 -12.39
C VAL A 354 13.53 -2.87 -13.11
N TYR A 355 14.52 -2.35 -12.37
CA TYR A 355 15.76 -1.76 -12.92
C TYR A 355 17.03 -2.42 -12.42
N ASN A 356 16.94 -3.56 -11.72
CA ASN A 356 18.11 -4.43 -11.65
C ASN A 356 18.39 -4.87 -13.08
N ASP A 357 19.58 -4.51 -13.57
CA ASP A 357 20.05 -4.80 -14.93
C ASP A 357 19.99 -6.29 -15.25
N TYR A 358 20.03 -7.13 -14.20
CA TYR A 358 20.04 -8.57 -14.29
C TYR A 358 19.03 -9.21 -13.34
N ARG A 359 18.34 -10.23 -13.82
CA ARG A 359 17.43 -11.11 -13.08
C ARG A 359 17.71 -12.54 -13.47
N ASP A 360 17.41 -13.48 -12.58
CA ASP A 360 17.36 -14.86 -12.99
C ASP A 360 16.18 -15.10 -13.95
N PHE A 361 16.29 -16.17 -14.74
CA PHE A 361 15.27 -16.50 -15.75
C PHE A 361 13.87 -16.68 -15.17
N MET A 362 13.75 -17.23 -13.96
CA MET A 362 12.43 -17.48 -13.37
C MET A 362 11.77 -16.18 -12.90
N GLN A 363 12.56 -15.23 -12.39
CA GLN A 363 12.08 -13.89 -12.08
C GLN A 363 11.62 -13.15 -13.35
N LEU A 364 12.31 -13.31 -14.50
CA LEU A 364 11.84 -12.76 -15.78
C LEU A 364 10.46 -13.31 -16.17
N LEU A 365 10.21 -14.61 -15.97
CA LEU A 365 8.89 -15.20 -16.22
C LEU A 365 7.82 -14.66 -15.25
N THR A 366 8.16 -14.47 -13.98
CA THR A 366 7.27 -13.86 -13.00
C THR A 366 6.88 -12.44 -13.41
N ASP A 367 7.86 -11.62 -13.83
CA ASP A 367 7.62 -10.25 -14.24
C ASP A 367 6.89 -10.14 -15.57
N ALA A 368 7.18 -11.01 -16.54
CA ALA A 368 6.43 -11.08 -17.79
C ALA A 368 4.96 -11.48 -17.57
N SER A 369 4.70 -12.36 -16.61
CA SER A 369 3.35 -12.86 -16.28
C SER A 369 2.54 -11.86 -15.43
N MET A 370 3.12 -11.37 -14.33
CA MET A 370 2.41 -10.62 -13.29
C MET A 370 2.56 -9.10 -13.43
N ASN A 371 3.63 -8.63 -14.08
CA ASN A 371 3.97 -7.21 -14.19
C ASN A 371 4.35 -6.83 -15.65
N PRO A 372 3.48 -7.11 -16.65
CA PRO A 372 3.81 -6.98 -18.07
C PRO A 372 4.23 -5.56 -18.48
N GLU A 373 3.68 -4.53 -17.82
CA GLU A 373 4.02 -3.13 -18.10
C GLU A 373 5.45 -2.79 -17.70
N ASN A 374 5.91 -3.34 -16.57
CA ASN A 374 7.26 -3.13 -16.05
C ASN A 374 8.30 -3.86 -16.91
N SER A 375 7.98 -5.09 -17.31
CA SER A 375 8.81 -5.89 -18.22
C SER A 375 8.72 -5.42 -19.68
N LYS A 376 7.72 -4.59 -20.04
CA LYS A 376 7.31 -4.29 -21.43
C LYS A 376 7.07 -5.58 -22.24
N SER A 377 6.55 -6.61 -21.59
CA SER A 377 6.23 -7.88 -22.24
C SER A 377 4.99 -7.72 -23.10
N SER A 378 5.03 -8.32 -24.30
CA SER A 378 3.84 -8.40 -25.14
C SER A 378 2.77 -9.30 -24.50
N ILE A 379 1.53 -9.20 -24.97
CA ILE A 379 0.45 -10.11 -24.53
C ILE A 379 0.78 -11.58 -24.85
N ILE A 380 1.51 -11.84 -25.95
CA ILE A 380 1.92 -13.20 -26.32
C ILE A 380 2.98 -13.71 -25.33
N THR A 381 3.99 -12.88 -25.03
CA THR A 381 4.99 -13.20 -24.00
C THR A 381 4.35 -13.43 -22.64
N GLN A 382 3.38 -12.60 -22.26
CA GLN A 382 2.67 -12.72 -20.99
C GLN A 382 1.94 -14.07 -20.90
N LYS A 383 1.14 -14.43 -21.92
CA LYS A 383 0.45 -15.73 -21.98
C LYS A 383 1.43 -16.89 -21.88
N PHE A 384 2.53 -16.83 -22.63
CA PHE A 384 3.57 -17.85 -22.61
C PHE A 384 4.25 -17.98 -21.23
N ALA A 385 4.64 -16.87 -20.62
CA ALA A 385 5.28 -16.85 -19.31
C ALA A 385 4.36 -17.38 -18.20
N THR A 386 3.06 -17.02 -18.24
CA THR A 386 2.04 -17.58 -17.35
C THR A 386 1.89 -19.09 -17.56
N ALA A 387 1.81 -19.55 -18.81
CA ALA A 387 1.64 -20.96 -19.11
C ALA A 387 2.86 -21.79 -18.69
N LEU A 388 4.08 -21.33 -19.02
CA LEU A 388 5.33 -21.98 -18.64
C LEU A 388 5.50 -22.05 -17.11
N SER A 389 5.02 -21.04 -16.40
CA SER A 389 5.11 -20.95 -14.93
C SER A 389 3.89 -21.53 -14.20
N ARG A 390 2.95 -22.17 -14.90
CA ARG A 390 1.66 -22.63 -14.32
C ARG A 390 1.84 -23.38 -13.02
N ASN A 391 2.73 -24.38 -12.97
CA ASN A 391 2.93 -25.19 -11.76
C ASN A 391 3.42 -24.35 -10.58
N ASN A 392 4.31 -23.39 -10.81
CA ASN A 392 4.81 -22.50 -9.76
C ASN A 392 3.71 -21.55 -9.26
N ILE A 393 2.88 -21.03 -10.17
CA ILE A 393 1.72 -20.19 -9.83
C ILE A 393 0.73 -20.99 -8.98
N VAL A 394 0.40 -22.22 -9.38
CA VAL A 394 -0.53 -23.09 -8.65
C VAL A 394 -0.02 -23.39 -7.25
N THR A 395 1.25 -23.78 -7.11
CA THR A 395 1.85 -24.04 -5.79
C THR A 395 1.84 -22.79 -4.90
N ALA A 396 2.26 -21.64 -5.44
CA ALA A 396 2.27 -20.39 -4.70
C ALA A 396 0.86 -19.94 -4.28
N PHE A 397 -0.12 -20.09 -5.17
CA PHE A 397 -1.52 -19.75 -4.90
C PHE A 397 -2.13 -20.65 -3.82
N ASN A 398 -1.88 -21.96 -3.88
CA ASN A 398 -2.31 -22.89 -2.84
C ASN A 398 -1.71 -22.54 -1.47
N ASP A 399 -0.44 -22.14 -1.42
CA ASP A 399 0.17 -21.69 -0.17
C ASP A 399 -0.43 -20.38 0.35
N VAL A 400 -0.66 -19.38 -0.53
CA VAL A 400 -1.29 -18.10 -0.13
C VAL A 400 -2.69 -18.34 0.42
N THR A 401 -3.49 -19.17 -0.25
CA THR A 401 -4.85 -19.50 0.19
C THR A 401 -4.84 -20.31 1.49
N ALA A 402 -3.94 -21.28 1.64
CA ALA A 402 -3.78 -22.05 2.87
C ALA A 402 -3.35 -21.16 4.05
N GLN A 403 -2.40 -20.25 3.84
CA GLN A 403 -1.99 -19.26 4.85
C GLN A 403 -3.16 -18.37 5.26
N ASN A 404 -3.96 -17.90 4.29
CA ASN A 404 -5.14 -17.09 4.58
C ASN A 404 -6.16 -17.86 5.43
N ARG A 405 -6.44 -19.12 5.09
CA ARG A 405 -7.36 -20.01 5.84
C ARG A 405 -6.90 -20.29 7.27
N ILE A 406 -5.60 -20.50 7.49
CA ILE A 406 -5.04 -20.75 8.82
C ILE A 406 -5.15 -19.52 9.72
N ASN A 407 -5.10 -18.32 9.14
CA ASN A 407 -5.19 -17.06 9.90
C ASN A 407 -6.63 -16.71 10.33
N VAL A 408 -7.65 -17.39 9.79
CA VAL A 408 -9.06 -17.20 10.17
C VAL A 408 -9.22 -17.55 11.65
N PRO A 409 -9.54 -16.58 12.52
CA PRO A 409 -9.68 -16.86 13.94
C PRO A 409 -10.91 -17.73 14.18
N TYR A 410 -10.81 -18.67 15.12
CA TYR A 410 -11.94 -19.53 15.50
C TYR A 410 -13.06 -18.73 16.19
N GLU A 411 -12.69 -17.76 17.02
CA GLU A 411 -13.60 -16.85 17.72
C GLU A 411 -13.26 -15.40 17.36
N ILE A 412 -14.27 -14.56 17.19
CA ILE A 412 -14.14 -13.12 16.91
C ILE A 412 -14.55 -12.35 18.16
N GLU A 413 -13.72 -11.38 18.55
CA GLU A 413 -13.94 -10.59 19.76
C GLU A 413 -15.02 -9.53 19.58
N ILE A 414 -15.78 -9.30 20.66
CA ILE A 414 -16.78 -8.24 20.81
C ILE A 414 -16.37 -7.40 22.02
N ASN A 415 -16.08 -6.12 21.79
CA ASN A 415 -15.55 -5.19 22.79
C ASN A 415 -16.46 -3.95 22.85
N VAL A 416 -17.30 -3.86 23.89
CA VAL A 416 -18.26 -2.75 24.08
C VAL A 416 -18.08 -2.16 25.48
N ASP A 417 -17.59 -0.93 25.54
CA ASP A 417 -17.23 -0.25 26.80
C ASP A 417 -16.23 -1.08 27.64
N THR A 418 -16.72 -1.65 28.74
CA THR A 418 -15.99 -2.50 29.69
C THR A 418 -16.23 -4.00 29.46
N PHE A 419 -17.18 -4.34 28.59
CA PHE A 419 -17.55 -5.70 28.26
C PHE A 419 -16.68 -6.23 27.12
N ASN A 420 -16.05 -7.37 27.35
CA ASN A 420 -15.23 -8.09 26.37
C ASN A 420 -15.72 -9.54 26.33
N ASP A 421 -16.16 -9.98 25.17
CA ASP A 421 -16.64 -11.34 24.93
C ASP A 421 -16.22 -11.77 23.52
N LYS A 422 -16.64 -12.95 23.10
CA LYS A 422 -16.30 -13.51 21.80
C LYS A 422 -17.35 -14.49 21.33
N THR A 423 -17.47 -14.65 20.02
CA THR A 423 -18.36 -15.65 19.40
C THR A 423 -17.68 -16.31 18.21
N GLN A 424 -18.06 -17.54 17.90
CA GLN A 424 -17.56 -18.26 16.72
C GLN A 424 -18.31 -17.84 15.46
N ASN A 425 -19.64 -17.82 15.56
CA ASN A 425 -20.58 -17.74 14.46
C ASN A 425 -21.89 -17.01 14.82
N GLY A 426 -22.02 -16.44 16.03
CA GLY A 426 -23.21 -15.73 16.48
C GLY A 426 -24.35 -16.58 17.06
N GLU A 427 -24.23 -17.91 17.10
CA GLU A 427 -25.29 -18.78 17.63
C GLU A 427 -25.56 -18.59 19.14
N ASP A 428 -24.59 -18.04 19.86
CA ASP A 428 -24.63 -17.75 21.30
C ASP A 428 -25.07 -16.30 21.62
N GLU A 429 -25.73 -15.60 20.68
CA GLU A 429 -26.20 -14.21 20.86
C GLU A 429 -26.96 -14.02 22.18
N GLU A 430 -27.96 -14.88 22.47
CA GLU A 430 -28.78 -14.74 23.68
C GLU A 430 -27.94 -14.88 24.96
N GLU A 431 -26.95 -15.76 24.95
CA GLU A 431 -26.05 -15.95 26.09
C GLU A 431 -25.10 -14.76 26.27
N ILE A 432 -24.55 -14.22 25.18
CA ILE A 432 -23.70 -13.02 25.21
C ILE A 432 -24.47 -11.81 25.73
N LEU A 433 -25.69 -11.60 25.23
CA LEU A 433 -26.56 -10.49 25.68
C LEU A 433 -26.90 -10.61 27.16
N LYS A 434 -27.09 -11.84 27.66
CA LYS A 434 -27.31 -12.08 29.09
C LYS A 434 -26.06 -11.77 29.92
N ARG A 435 -24.88 -12.22 29.48
CA ARG A 435 -23.60 -11.89 30.16
C ARG A 435 -23.33 -10.39 30.17
N PHE A 436 -23.68 -9.68 29.11
CA PHE A 436 -23.62 -8.22 29.06
C PHE A 436 -24.56 -7.57 30.06
N GLU A 437 -25.82 -8.01 30.10
CA GLU A 437 -26.82 -7.51 31.07
C GLU A 437 -26.37 -7.73 32.53
N ASP A 438 -25.86 -8.92 32.85
CA ASP A 438 -25.32 -9.22 34.18
C ASP A 438 -24.14 -8.30 34.53
N THR A 439 -23.25 -8.01 33.57
CA THR A 439 -22.10 -7.11 33.76
C THR A 439 -22.55 -5.67 34.03
N VAL A 440 -23.47 -5.16 33.22
CA VAL A 440 -24.00 -3.80 33.36
C VAL A 440 -24.77 -3.64 34.68
N GLU A 441 -25.54 -4.65 35.09
CA GLU A 441 -26.23 -4.62 36.38
C GLU A 441 -25.26 -4.68 37.56
N GLN A 442 -24.19 -5.47 37.49
CA GLN A 442 -23.14 -5.48 38.51
C GLN A 442 -22.47 -4.10 38.66
N GLU A 443 -22.08 -3.46 37.55
CA GLU A 443 -21.51 -2.11 37.55
C GLU A 443 -22.47 -1.09 38.16
N LYS A 444 -23.76 -1.15 37.79
CA LYS A 444 -24.80 -0.30 38.35
C LYS A 444 -24.91 -0.48 39.86
N GLN A 445 -24.92 -1.71 40.36
CA GLN A 445 -24.98 -1.99 41.80
C GLN A 445 -23.75 -1.44 42.54
N VAL A 446 -22.56 -1.54 41.95
CA VAL A 446 -21.33 -0.95 42.52
C VAL A 446 -21.48 0.57 42.67
N VAL A 447 -21.90 1.28 41.61
CA VAL A 447 -22.07 2.75 41.63
C VAL A 447 -23.16 3.17 42.63
N LEU A 448 -24.29 2.46 42.66
CA LEU A 448 -25.37 2.73 43.61
C LEU A 448 -24.92 2.52 45.07
N SER A 449 -24.10 1.50 45.33
CA SER A 449 -23.60 1.20 46.69
C SER A 449 -22.64 2.26 47.24
N GLN A 450 -21.94 2.98 46.36
CA GLN A 450 -21.03 4.08 46.67
C GLN A 450 -21.76 5.44 46.79
N THR A 451 -22.95 5.55 46.21
CA THR A 451 -23.78 6.78 46.23
C THR A 451 -24.58 6.86 47.54
N LYS A 452 -23.91 7.14 48.66
CA LYS A 452 -24.52 7.27 50.00
C LYS A 452 -24.31 8.68 50.57
N LEU A 453 -25.20 9.08 51.50
CA LEU A 453 -25.01 10.30 52.30
C LEU A 453 -23.70 10.18 53.08
N SER A 454 -22.90 11.24 53.12
CA SER A 454 -21.74 11.30 54.02
C SER A 454 -22.19 11.23 55.48
N MET A 455 -21.28 10.84 56.40
CA MET A 455 -21.57 10.80 57.84
C MET A 455 -22.18 12.12 58.34
N PHE A 456 -21.65 13.26 57.88
CA PHE A 456 -22.16 14.58 58.26
C PHE A 456 -23.61 14.81 57.76
N GLU A 457 -23.91 14.45 56.52
CA GLU A 457 -25.24 14.62 55.93
C GLU A 457 -26.27 13.65 56.56
N GLN A 458 -25.86 12.44 56.91
CA GLN A 458 -26.71 11.44 57.54
C GLN A 458 -27.10 11.83 58.98
N TYR A 459 -26.17 12.42 59.74
CA TYR A 459 -26.43 12.83 61.14
C TYR A 459 -26.90 14.29 61.30
N SER A 460 -26.85 15.11 60.24
CA SER A 460 -27.31 16.51 60.28
C SER A 460 -28.78 16.69 60.71
N LEU A 461 -29.65 15.72 60.42
CA LEU A 461 -31.04 15.71 60.91
C LEU A 461 -31.10 15.61 62.44
N TRP A 462 -30.38 14.64 63.01
CA TRP A 462 -30.35 14.39 64.46
C TRP A 462 -29.60 15.49 65.21
N ALA A 463 -28.52 16.02 64.62
CA ALA A 463 -27.81 17.18 65.14
C ALA A 463 -28.71 18.42 65.15
N GLY A 464 -29.47 18.67 64.07
CA GLY A 464 -30.44 19.75 63.97
C GLY A 464 -31.57 19.62 65.00
N ILE A 465 -32.12 18.43 65.19
CA ILE A 465 -33.14 18.14 66.21
C ILE A 465 -32.60 18.36 67.64
N ALA A 466 -31.40 17.88 67.93
CA ALA A 466 -30.77 18.02 69.25
C ALA A 466 -30.47 19.49 69.58
N ILE A 467 -29.97 20.26 68.61
CA ILE A 467 -29.69 21.70 68.77
C ILE A 467 -30.99 22.50 68.91
N GLY A 468 -32.03 22.14 68.16
CA GLY A 468 -33.36 22.74 68.29
C GLY A 468 -33.99 22.47 69.66
N ALA A 469 -33.91 21.24 70.17
CA ALA A 469 -34.39 20.86 71.49
C ALA A 469 -33.64 21.60 72.61
N TYR A 470 -32.31 21.70 72.50
CA TYR A 470 -31.48 22.46 73.45
C TYR A 470 -31.82 23.97 73.42
N ALA A 471 -32.01 24.54 72.24
CA ALA A 471 -32.41 25.94 72.08
C ALA A 471 -33.78 26.23 72.73
N LEU A 472 -34.73 25.29 72.62
CA LEU A 472 -36.05 25.37 73.22
C LEU A 472 -35.97 25.37 74.76
N ILE A 473 -35.22 24.42 75.33
CA ILE A 473 -35.03 24.30 76.79
C ILE A 473 -34.34 25.55 77.35
N LYS A 474 -33.28 26.03 76.70
CA LYS A 474 -32.56 27.24 77.10
C LYS A 474 -33.44 28.49 77.08
N THR A 475 -34.28 28.62 76.06
CA THR A 475 -35.21 29.76 75.93
C THR A 475 -36.26 29.78 77.05
N ILE A 476 -36.68 28.59 77.53
CA ILE A 476 -37.62 28.45 78.65
C ILE A 476 -36.94 28.74 80.00
N MET A 477 -35.67 28.35 80.17
CA MET A 477 -34.94 28.50 81.45
C MET A 477 -34.38 29.91 81.69
N ASP A 478 -33.79 30.55 80.68
CA ASP A 478 -33.08 31.83 80.85
C ASP A 478 -33.88 33.05 80.37
N GLY A 479 -35.08 32.86 79.80
CA GLY A 479 -35.95 33.93 79.31
C GLY A 479 -35.45 34.69 78.05
N SER A 480 -34.23 34.42 77.59
CA SER A 480 -33.67 34.97 76.34
C SER A 480 -33.94 34.05 75.15
N PHE A 481 -34.51 34.58 74.06
CA PHE A 481 -34.78 33.81 72.84
C PHE A 481 -33.48 33.44 72.12
N ALA A 482 -33.16 32.14 72.03
CA ALA A 482 -31.94 31.65 71.40
C ALA A 482 -32.02 31.59 69.86
N PHE A 483 -32.27 32.74 69.23
CA PHE A 483 -32.53 32.89 67.78
C PHE A 483 -31.49 32.21 66.88
N ILE A 484 -30.20 32.36 67.24
CA ILE A 484 -29.07 31.82 66.47
C ILE A 484 -29.09 30.28 66.42
N LEU A 485 -29.39 29.62 67.55
CA LEU A 485 -29.44 28.15 67.62
C LEU A 485 -30.62 27.59 66.83
N PHE A 486 -31.73 28.33 66.76
CA PHE A 486 -32.88 27.95 65.95
C PHE A 486 -32.59 28.04 64.45
N ILE A 487 -31.90 29.09 63.99
CA ILE A 487 -31.46 29.22 62.59
C ILE A 487 -30.52 28.07 62.20
N VAL A 488 -29.58 27.73 63.08
CA VAL A 488 -28.63 26.64 62.85
C VAL A 488 -29.34 25.28 62.79
N ALA A 489 -30.33 25.04 63.68
CA ALA A 489 -31.14 23.83 63.66
C ALA A 489 -31.97 23.69 62.37
N VAL A 490 -32.66 24.76 61.95
CA VAL A 490 -33.45 24.78 60.71
C VAL A 490 -32.54 24.63 59.48
N GLY A 491 -31.39 25.30 59.46
CA GLY A 491 -30.40 25.17 58.39
C GLY A 491 -29.88 23.75 58.23
N MET A 492 -29.59 23.03 59.33
CA MET A 492 -29.17 21.63 59.27
C MET A 492 -30.27 20.67 58.80
N ILE A 493 -31.52 20.89 59.22
CA ILE A 493 -32.65 20.08 58.75
C ILE A 493 -32.90 20.30 57.25
N LEU A 494 -32.89 21.56 56.80
CA LEU A 494 -33.04 21.91 55.37
C LEU A 494 -31.88 21.36 54.53
N TYR A 495 -30.65 21.41 55.06
CA TYR A 495 -29.47 20.83 54.42
C TYR A 495 -29.60 19.31 54.24
N HIS A 496 -30.08 18.58 55.26
CA HIS A 496 -30.35 17.14 55.18
C HIS A 496 -31.35 16.80 54.04
N PHE A 497 -32.48 17.50 53.97
CA PHE A 497 -33.48 17.27 52.93
C PHE A 497 -32.96 17.64 51.53
N SER A 498 -32.18 18.71 51.41
CA SER A 498 -31.51 19.09 50.16
C SER A 498 -30.51 18.04 49.69
N ALA A 499 -29.63 17.56 50.59
CA ALA A 499 -28.66 16.51 50.31
C ALA A 499 -29.34 15.19 49.92
N LYS A 500 -30.41 14.79 50.63
CA LYS A 500 -31.22 13.61 50.31
C LYS A 500 -31.88 13.72 48.93
N SER A 501 -32.44 14.89 48.59
CA SER A 501 -33.03 15.14 47.28
C SER A 501 -31.99 15.10 46.16
N LYS A 502 -30.79 15.66 46.38
CA LYS A 502 -29.67 15.58 45.43
C LYS A 502 -29.25 14.13 45.18
N ILE A 503 -29.08 13.32 46.23
CA ILE A 503 -28.73 11.90 46.10
C ILE A 503 -29.82 11.12 45.37
N GLN A 504 -31.10 11.36 45.65
CA GLN A 504 -32.19 10.72 44.90
C GLN A 504 -32.16 11.06 43.41
N LYS A 505 -31.86 12.33 43.05
CA LYS A 505 -31.67 12.71 41.64
C LYS A 505 -30.46 12.02 41.00
N ILE A 506 -29.36 11.86 41.73
CA ILE A 506 -28.17 11.13 41.25
C ILE A 506 -28.54 9.66 41.03
N ILE A 507 -29.19 9.00 41.98
CA ILE A 507 -29.64 7.60 41.86
C ILE A 507 -30.55 7.44 40.63
N GLN A 508 -31.54 8.31 40.46
CA GLN A 508 -32.46 8.25 39.31
C GLN A 508 -31.71 8.43 37.98
N LYS A 509 -30.82 9.42 37.91
CA LYS A 509 -29.98 9.66 36.73
C LYS A 509 -29.05 8.48 36.44
N THR A 510 -28.50 7.85 37.46
CA THR A 510 -27.69 6.63 37.34
C THR A 510 -28.53 5.49 36.77
N ILE A 511 -29.73 5.23 37.31
CA ILE A 511 -30.63 4.19 36.78
C ILE A 511 -30.97 4.43 35.31
N GLU A 512 -31.34 5.67 34.95
CA GLU A 512 -31.64 6.04 33.56
C GLU A 512 -30.42 5.88 32.64
N SER A 513 -29.23 6.33 33.08
CA SER A 513 -27.99 6.19 32.32
C SER A 513 -27.60 4.73 32.08
N TYR A 514 -27.74 3.86 33.08
CA TYR A 514 -27.44 2.43 32.94
C TYR A 514 -28.50 1.70 32.11
N SER A 515 -29.78 2.12 32.17
CA SER A 515 -30.82 1.61 31.27
C SER A 515 -30.53 1.99 29.81
N GLN A 516 -30.07 3.21 29.55
CA GLN A 516 -29.65 3.63 28.21
C GLN A 516 -28.41 2.87 27.74
N LYS A 517 -27.40 2.71 28.61
CA LYS A 517 -26.20 1.90 28.33
C LYS A 517 -26.56 0.46 27.94
N LEU A 518 -27.53 -0.14 28.64
CA LEU A 518 -28.00 -1.49 28.38
C LEU A 518 -28.70 -1.60 27.02
N GLU A 519 -29.62 -0.68 26.70
CA GLU A 519 -30.30 -0.65 25.39
C GLU A 519 -29.30 -0.43 24.23
N SER A 520 -28.47 0.61 24.31
CA SER A 520 -27.50 0.91 23.25
C SER A 520 -26.45 -0.20 23.11
N GLY A 521 -25.96 -0.75 24.22
CA GLY A 521 -24.98 -1.82 24.23
C GLY A 521 -25.54 -3.11 23.63
N LYS A 522 -26.78 -3.49 23.94
CA LYS A 522 -27.44 -4.65 23.31
C LYS A 522 -27.60 -4.46 21.80
N GLN A 523 -27.94 -3.25 21.34
CA GLN A 523 -28.02 -2.95 19.90
C GLN A 523 -26.65 -3.05 19.21
N ILE A 524 -25.60 -2.50 19.84
CA ILE A 524 -24.23 -2.61 19.32
C ILE A 524 -23.79 -4.07 19.24
N ILE A 525 -23.96 -4.85 20.32
CA ILE A 525 -23.57 -6.26 20.36
C ILE A 525 -24.29 -7.05 19.26
N ARG A 526 -25.60 -6.85 19.09
CA ARG A 526 -26.37 -7.49 18.00
C ARG A 526 -25.85 -7.12 16.62
N ALA A 527 -25.56 -5.85 16.40
CA ALA A 527 -25.03 -5.38 15.13
C ALA A 527 -23.61 -5.95 14.87
N THR A 528 -22.75 -6.01 15.88
CA THR A 528 -21.44 -6.66 15.78
C THR A 528 -21.58 -8.15 15.48
N ILE A 529 -22.49 -8.87 16.15
CA ILE A 529 -22.74 -10.29 15.89
C ILE A 529 -23.28 -10.51 14.46
N ALA A 530 -24.20 -9.66 13.99
CA ALA A 530 -24.68 -9.72 12.61
C ALA A 530 -23.53 -9.56 11.61
N GLU A 531 -22.64 -8.58 11.83
CA GLU A 531 -21.45 -8.39 11.00
C GLU A 531 -20.46 -9.57 11.08
N ILE A 532 -20.34 -10.24 12.23
CA ILE A 532 -19.56 -11.48 12.36
C ILE A 532 -20.13 -12.58 11.46
N VAL A 533 -21.46 -12.76 11.49
CA VAL A 533 -22.15 -13.74 10.63
C VAL A 533 -21.94 -13.41 9.16
N ASP A 534 -22.15 -12.15 8.78
CA ASP A 534 -21.97 -11.67 7.40
C ASP A 534 -20.52 -11.89 6.93
N PHE A 535 -19.53 -11.56 7.77
CA PHE A 535 -18.13 -11.81 7.49
C PHE A 535 -17.84 -13.30 7.24
N ARG A 536 -18.37 -14.20 8.07
CA ARG A 536 -18.14 -15.65 7.92
C ARG A 536 -18.74 -16.18 6.63
N ILE A 537 -19.94 -15.72 6.27
CA ILE A 537 -20.62 -16.09 5.02
C ILE A 537 -19.80 -15.58 3.84
N GLU A 538 -19.46 -14.29 3.81
CA GLU A 538 -18.71 -13.68 2.71
C GLU A 538 -17.34 -14.33 2.56
N PHE A 539 -16.60 -14.55 3.65
CA PHE A 539 -15.32 -15.24 3.63
C PHE A 539 -15.45 -16.64 2.99
N SER A 540 -16.45 -17.43 3.40
CA SER A 540 -16.67 -18.77 2.86
C SER A 540 -16.98 -18.75 1.36
N GLU A 541 -17.83 -17.81 0.92
CA GLU A 541 -18.17 -17.62 -0.49
C GLU A 541 -16.94 -17.23 -1.32
N LYS A 542 -16.15 -16.27 -0.84
CA LYS A 542 -14.94 -15.78 -1.51
C LYS A 542 -13.79 -16.80 -1.50
N ASP A 543 -13.63 -17.54 -0.41
CA ASP A 543 -12.63 -18.61 -0.31
C ASP A 543 -12.93 -19.75 -1.31
N ALA A 544 -14.21 -20.07 -1.51
CA ALA A 544 -14.64 -21.07 -2.50
C ALA A 544 -14.27 -20.68 -3.94
N GLU A 545 -14.08 -19.39 -4.24
CA GLU A 545 -13.63 -18.92 -5.56
C GLU A 545 -12.19 -19.31 -5.88
N SER A 546 -11.39 -19.75 -4.89
CA SER A 546 -10.04 -20.31 -5.12
C SER A 546 -10.06 -21.44 -6.15
N LYS A 547 -11.14 -22.24 -6.17
CA LYS A 547 -11.32 -23.32 -7.15
C LYS A 547 -11.40 -22.79 -8.59
N LYS A 548 -11.99 -21.62 -8.83
CA LYS A 548 -12.07 -21.02 -10.18
C LYS A 548 -10.68 -20.75 -10.75
N VAL A 549 -9.76 -20.28 -9.92
CA VAL A 549 -8.36 -20.02 -10.31
C VAL A 549 -7.66 -21.33 -10.67
N LEU A 550 -7.78 -22.35 -9.81
CA LEU A 550 -7.15 -23.65 -10.02
C LEU A 550 -7.69 -24.34 -11.28
N ASP A 551 -9.02 -24.44 -11.41
CA ASP A 551 -9.69 -25.03 -12.57
C ASP A 551 -9.29 -24.30 -13.87
N PHE A 552 -9.10 -22.97 -13.81
CA PHE A 552 -8.63 -22.19 -14.96
C PHE A 552 -7.17 -22.49 -15.31
N LEU A 553 -6.27 -22.48 -14.33
CA LEU A 553 -4.84 -22.72 -14.56
C LEU A 553 -4.58 -24.15 -15.04
N GLU A 554 -5.31 -25.15 -14.55
CA GLU A 554 -5.19 -26.56 -14.98
C GLU A 554 -5.50 -26.76 -16.46
N GLN A 555 -6.36 -25.93 -17.05
CA GLN A 555 -6.70 -25.99 -18.48
C GLN A 555 -5.58 -25.45 -19.37
N ILE A 556 -4.61 -24.72 -18.82
CA ILE A 556 -3.52 -24.09 -19.55
C ILE A 556 -2.39 -25.10 -19.79
N LYS A 557 -2.08 -25.35 -21.06
CA LYS A 557 -0.92 -26.13 -21.47
C LYS A 557 0.16 -25.23 -22.08
N PRO A 558 1.41 -25.24 -21.57
CA PRO A 558 2.49 -24.40 -22.11
C PRO A 558 2.65 -24.49 -23.63
N GLU A 559 2.48 -25.69 -24.19
CA GLU A 559 2.71 -25.99 -25.60
C GLU A 559 1.69 -25.32 -26.54
N GLU A 560 0.49 -24.99 -26.03
CA GLU A 560 -0.57 -24.34 -26.80
C GLU A 560 -0.30 -22.83 -27.00
N TYR A 561 0.62 -22.26 -26.22
CA TYR A 561 0.97 -20.83 -26.25
C TYR A 561 2.30 -20.54 -26.93
N ILE A 562 2.93 -21.56 -27.53
CA ILE A 562 4.02 -21.37 -28.50
C ILE A 562 3.35 -21.30 -29.88
N ARG A 563 3.22 -20.09 -30.43
CA ARG A 563 2.64 -19.92 -31.77
C ARG A 563 3.54 -20.59 -32.79
N ARG A 564 2.98 -21.45 -33.65
CA ARG A 564 3.69 -21.94 -34.84
C ARG A 564 3.22 -21.15 -36.05
N ILE A 565 4.09 -20.34 -36.64
CA ILE A 565 3.85 -19.78 -37.97
C ILE A 565 4.10 -20.90 -38.98
N THR A 566 3.12 -21.79 -39.15
CA THR A 566 3.19 -22.81 -40.20
C THR A 566 3.25 -22.11 -41.57
N SER A 567 4.36 -22.28 -42.27
CA SER A 567 4.42 -22.12 -43.72
C SER A 567 3.54 -23.20 -44.36
N GLY A 568 2.27 -22.87 -44.62
CA GLY A 568 1.34 -23.72 -45.38
C GLY A 568 0.26 -24.42 -44.56
N GLU A 569 -1.00 -24.06 -44.87
CA GLU A 569 -2.26 -24.79 -44.68
C GLU A 569 -2.57 -25.44 -43.31
N ARG A 570 -3.39 -24.76 -42.50
CA ARG A 570 -4.30 -25.46 -41.58
C ARG A 570 -5.47 -26.02 -42.38
N LYS A 571 -5.54 -27.34 -42.55
CA LYS A 571 -6.83 -28.04 -42.64
C LYS A 571 -7.40 -28.14 -41.23
N ILE A 572 -8.53 -27.47 -41.04
CA ILE A 572 -9.40 -27.62 -39.88
C ILE A 572 -10.04 -29.01 -39.97
N ILE A 573 -9.98 -29.78 -38.87
CA ILE A 573 -11.06 -30.67 -38.46
C ILE A 573 -11.34 -30.35 -36.99
#